data_AF-A0AAW3XL13-F1
#
_entry.id   AF-A0AAW3XL13-F1
#
_cell.length_a   1.000
_cell.length_b   1.000
_cell.length_c   1.000
_cell.angle_alpha   90.00
_cell.angle_beta   90.00
_cell.angle_gamma   90.00
#
_symmetry.space_group_name_H-M   'P 1'
#
loop_
_entity.id
_entity.type
_entity.pdbx_description
1 polymer ?
#
loop_
_entity_poly.entity_id
_entity_poly.type
_entity_poly.pdbx_seq_one_letter_code
_entity_poly.pdbx_strand_id
1 'polypeptide(L)'
;MNKIFVALGFIALVITCTFAAREPLSLVFIIATFIIIGFGFGKIGEKAAFNSRLTQAERRGTLRFCAVGFLAVSLAANVGFLFWVNSQTPIFGDAYAERKQYEDLKSDSKKQETAQEEGRAIRYYDAKESVKGLLKDSSSAEFSGEKIGKGGAVCGYVNAKNSFGAYAGNSRYISTNGHSVIDDDSQEFNDSWENTCN
;
A
#
# COMPACT_ATOMS: atom_id res chain seq x y z
N MET A 1 39.39 -6.84 24.01
CA MET A 1 38.81 -5.99 22.93
C MET A 1 38.20 -4.76 23.57
N ASN A 2 38.37 -3.57 23.00
CA ASN A 2 37.64 -2.40 23.50
C ASN A 2 36.17 -2.52 23.07
N LYS A 3 35.29 -2.78 24.03
CA LYS A 3 33.86 -3.04 23.78
C LYS A 3 33.15 -1.87 23.11
N ILE A 4 33.65 -0.65 23.32
CA ILE A 4 33.06 0.59 22.76
C ILE A 4 33.12 0.59 21.23
N PHE A 5 34.28 0.26 20.63
CA PHE A 5 34.41 0.27 19.16
C PHE A 5 33.58 -0.82 18.49
N VAL A 6 33.44 -1.97 19.14
CA VAL A 6 32.56 -3.05 18.65
C VAL A 6 31.10 -2.59 18.70
N ALA A 7 30.66 -1.98 19.81
CA ALA A 7 29.31 -1.45 19.94
C ALA A 7 28.99 -0.38 18.88
N LEU A 8 29.92 0.53 18.60
CA LEU A 8 29.75 1.53 17.53
C LEU A 8 29.55 0.89 16.15
N GLY A 9 30.27 -0.20 15.84
CA GLY A 9 30.08 -0.94 14.59
C GLY A 9 28.69 -1.57 14.49
N PHE A 10 28.16 -2.12 15.59
CA PHE A 10 26.80 -2.65 15.64
C PHE A 10 25.73 -1.54 15.49
N ILE A 11 25.94 -0.38 16.11
CA ILE A 11 25.04 0.77 15.94
C ILE A 11 24.99 1.20 14.47
N ALA A 12 26.15 1.30 13.81
CA ALA A 12 26.22 1.63 12.39
C ALA A 12 25.50 0.59 11.52
N LEU A 13 25.66 -0.71 11.82
CA LEU A 13 24.92 -1.77 11.15
C LEU A 13 23.40 -1.59 11.30
N VAL A 14 22.91 -1.34 12.52
CA VAL A 14 21.48 -1.15 12.77
C VAL A 14 20.94 0.02 11.94
N ILE A 15 21.63 1.16 11.94
CA ILE A 15 21.23 2.33 11.14
C ILE A 15 21.16 1.95 9.66
N THR A 16 22.18 1.32 9.09
CA THR A 16 22.17 0.90 7.69
C THR A 16 21.04 -0.07 7.38
N CYS A 17 20.78 -1.04 8.25
CA CYS A 17 19.68 -1.99 8.08
C CYS A 17 18.31 -1.29 8.09
N THR A 18 18.11 -0.23 8.89
CA THR A 18 16.83 0.52 8.86
C THR A 18 16.57 1.21 7.52
N PHE A 19 17.62 1.71 6.86
CA PHE A 19 17.49 2.29 5.53
C PHE A 19 17.31 1.23 4.45
N ALA A 20 18.10 0.15 4.54
CA ALA A 20 18.09 -0.99 3.64
C ALA A 20 16.86 -1.90 3.77
N ALA A 21 16.04 -1.76 4.83
CA ALA A 21 14.81 -2.54 5.03
C ALA A 21 13.77 -2.37 3.91
N ARG A 22 13.92 -1.32 3.07
CA ARG A 22 13.10 -1.10 1.87
C ARG A 22 13.47 -2.05 0.72
N GLU A 23 14.66 -2.65 0.76
CA GLU A 23 15.21 -3.57 -0.24
C GLU A 23 15.68 -4.86 0.48
N PRO A 24 14.79 -5.85 0.69
CA PRO A 24 15.07 -7.00 1.56
C PRO A 24 16.25 -7.85 1.08
N LEU A 25 16.55 -7.84 -0.22
CA LEU A 25 17.71 -8.53 -0.79
C LEU A 25 19.03 -7.90 -0.31
N SER A 26 19.08 -6.57 -0.16
CA SER A 26 20.28 -5.86 0.30
C SER A 26 20.64 -6.20 1.75
N LEU A 27 19.66 -6.48 2.60
CA LEU A 27 19.87 -6.89 4.00
C LEU A 27 20.68 -8.18 4.09
N VAL A 28 20.43 -9.14 3.20
CA VAL A 28 21.17 -10.41 3.18
C VAL A 28 22.66 -10.15 2.97
N PHE A 29 23.01 -9.28 2.02
CA PHE A 29 24.41 -8.93 1.75
C PHE A 29 25.05 -8.12 2.88
N ILE A 30 24.35 -7.12 3.41
CA ILE A 30 24.85 -6.28 4.52
C ILE A 30 25.16 -7.13 5.75
N ILE A 31 24.22 -7.99 6.16
CA ILE A 31 24.37 -8.86 7.34
C ILE A 31 25.46 -9.89 7.11
N ALA A 32 25.50 -10.54 5.94
CA ALA A 32 26.52 -11.53 5.61
C ALA A 32 27.93 -10.91 5.64
N THR A 33 28.12 -9.75 5.01
CA THR A 33 29.40 -9.04 5.01
C THR A 33 29.82 -8.62 6.42
N PHE A 34 28.89 -8.13 7.25
CA PHE A 34 29.19 -7.76 8.63
C PHE A 34 29.62 -8.97 9.48
N ILE A 35 28.94 -10.12 9.32
CA ILE A 35 29.30 -11.38 10.00
C ILE A 35 30.70 -11.83 9.57
N ILE A 36 31.02 -11.78 8.26
CA ILE A 36 32.33 -12.16 7.73
C ILE A 36 33.43 -11.27 8.32
N ILE A 37 33.23 -9.95 8.35
CA ILE A 37 34.17 -8.99 8.95
C ILE A 37 34.36 -9.30 10.44
N GLY A 38 33.26 -9.51 11.18
CA GLY A 38 33.29 -9.85 12.60
C GLY A 38 34.04 -11.15 12.89
N PHE A 39 33.78 -12.21 12.12
CA PHE A 39 34.46 -13.49 12.25
C PHE A 39 35.96 -13.37 11.94
N GLY A 40 36.33 -12.64 10.89
CA GLY A 40 37.72 -12.42 10.51
C GLY A 40 38.53 -11.74 11.62
N PHE A 41 38.07 -10.57 12.08
CA PHE A 41 38.75 -9.84 13.16
C PHE A 41 38.66 -10.55 14.51
N GLY A 42 37.56 -11.25 14.80
CA GLY A 42 37.38 -12.05 16.01
C GLY A 42 38.40 -13.19 16.09
N LYS A 43 38.57 -13.94 15.00
CA LYS A 43 39.54 -15.05 14.93
C LYS A 43 40.99 -14.58 15.07
N ILE A 44 41.33 -13.43 14.49
CA ILE A 44 42.67 -12.83 14.65
C ILE A 44 42.89 -12.40 16.11
N GLY A 45 41.88 -11.77 16.72
CA GLY A 45 41.93 -11.35 18.12
C GLY A 45 42.08 -12.52 19.10
N GLU A 46 41.38 -13.63 18.86
CA GLU A 46 41.47 -14.85 19.66
C GLU A 46 42.86 -15.50 19.54
N LYS A 47 43.38 -15.67 18.32
CA LYS A 47 44.74 -16.19 18.11
C LYS A 47 45.80 -15.33 18.78
N ALA A 48 45.68 -14.01 18.71
CA ALA A 48 46.58 -13.10 19.40
C ALA A 48 46.44 -13.17 20.94
N ALA A 49 45.26 -13.52 21.44
CA ALA A 49 45.03 -13.67 22.86
C ALA A 49 45.70 -14.93 23.44
N PHE A 50 45.71 -16.05 22.72
CA PHE A 50 46.28 -17.31 23.23
C PHE A 50 47.72 -17.60 22.79
N ASN A 51 48.31 -16.73 21.97
CA ASN A 51 49.66 -16.93 21.48
C ASN A 51 50.71 -16.53 22.55
N SER A 52 51.39 -17.54 23.10
CA SER A 52 52.41 -17.42 24.13
C SER A 52 53.72 -16.78 23.65
N ARG A 53 53.90 -16.58 22.34
CA ARG A 53 55.08 -15.92 21.76
C ARG A 53 55.03 -14.39 21.79
N LEU A 54 53.86 -13.80 22.08
CA LEU A 54 53.67 -12.35 22.12
C LEU A 54 53.83 -11.82 23.54
N THR A 55 54.49 -10.67 23.66
CA THR A 55 54.52 -9.90 24.91
C THR A 55 53.15 -9.30 25.22
N GLN A 56 52.92 -8.92 26.49
CA GLN A 56 51.65 -8.31 26.91
C GLN A 56 51.33 -7.00 26.16
N ALA A 57 52.37 -6.23 25.81
CA ALA A 57 52.24 -5.00 25.03
C ALA A 57 51.78 -5.28 23.59
N GLU A 58 52.41 -6.25 22.92
CA GLU A 58 52.04 -6.66 21.56
C GLU A 58 50.63 -7.25 21.51
N ARG A 59 50.26 -8.10 22.47
CA ARG A 59 48.89 -8.64 22.59
C ARG A 59 47.85 -7.53 22.74
N ARG A 60 48.14 -6.51 23.56
CA ARG A 60 47.25 -5.35 23.73
C ARG A 60 47.18 -4.49 22.47
N GLY A 61 48.31 -4.30 21.78
CA GLY A 61 48.38 -3.62 20.48
C GLY A 61 47.51 -4.29 19.42
N THR A 62 47.67 -5.60 19.24
CA THR A 62 46.89 -6.40 18.28
C THR A 62 45.39 -6.35 18.58
N LEU A 63 44.99 -6.45 19.86
CA LEU A 63 43.57 -6.36 20.23
C LEU A 63 42.96 -4.97 19.98
N ARG A 64 43.75 -3.89 20.06
CA ARG A 64 43.30 -2.53 19.70
C ARG A 64 43.22 -2.39 18.18
N PHE A 65 44.21 -2.91 17.46
CA PHE A 65 44.19 -2.95 16.00
C PHE A 65 42.96 -3.71 15.47
N CYS A 66 42.64 -4.89 16.01
CA CYS A 66 41.45 -5.63 15.60
C CYS A 66 40.15 -4.86 15.87
N ALA A 67 40.05 -4.15 16.99
CA ALA A 67 38.85 -3.39 17.34
C ALA A 67 38.66 -2.15 16.43
N VAL A 68 39.75 -1.42 16.15
CA VAL A 68 39.73 -0.25 15.26
C VAL A 68 39.54 -0.68 13.81
N GLY A 69 40.21 -1.74 13.37
CA GLY A 69 40.08 -2.32 12.04
C GLY A 69 38.66 -2.83 11.78
N PHE A 70 38.06 -3.55 12.74
CA PHE A 70 36.66 -3.96 12.66
C PHE A 70 35.73 -2.75 12.46
N LEU A 71 35.89 -1.69 13.26
CA LEU A 71 35.06 -0.49 13.15
C LEU A 71 35.25 0.21 11.79
N ALA A 72 36.49 0.42 11.35
CA ALA A 72 36.78 1.10 10.10
C ALA A 72 36.24 0.34 8.88
N VAL A 73 36.49 -0.97 8.81
CA VAL A 73 36.03 -1.81 7.68
C VAL A 73 34.52 -1.96 7.69
N SER A 74 33.89 -2.12 8.86
CA SER A 74 32.43 -2.17 8.94
C SER A 74 31.78 -0.85 8.53
N LEU A 75 32.30 0.31 8.97
CA LEU A 75 31.79 1.61 8.54
C LEU A 75 31.94 1.82 7.03
N ALA A 76 33.10 1.52 6.46
CA ALA A 76 33.32 1.63 5.02
C ALA A 76 32.37 0.74 4.22
N ALA A 77 32.15 -0.51 4.67
CA ALA A 77 31.19 -1.41 4.05
C ALA A 77 29.75 -0.85 4.13
N ASN A 78 29.33 -0.37 5.31
CA ASN A 78 28.00 0.23 5.50
C ASN A 78 27.77 1.43 4.58
N VAL A 79 28.74 2.33 4.47
CA VAL A 79 28.66 3.48 3.54
C VAL A 79 28.54 3.00 2.10
N GLY A 80 29.35 2.03 1.67
CA GLY A 80 29.26 1.45 0.33
C GLY A 80 27.88 0.84 0.04
N PHE A 81 27.32 0.12 1.00
CA PHE A 81 25.97 -0.44 0.89
C PHE A 81 24.89 0.66 0.80
N LEU A 82 25.01 1.74 1.58
CA LEU A 82 24.06 2.86 1.49
C LEU A 82 24.10 3.52 0.11
N PHE A 83 25.28 3.68 -0.48
CA PHE A 83 25.40 4.20 -1.85
C PHE A 83 24.76 3.26 -2.88
N TRP A 84 24.99 1.95 -2.75
CA TRP A 84 24.38 0.97 -3.65
C TRP A 84 22.85 0.96 -3.53
N VAL A 85 22.30 0.92 -2.31
CA VAL A 85 20.84 0.95 -2.10
C VAL A 85 20.27 2.27 -2.62
N ASN A 86 20.90 3.40 -2.35
CA ASN A 86 20.46 4.71 -2.85
C ASN A 86 20.44 4.80 -4.38
N SER A 87 21.33 4.07 -5.07
CA SER A 87 21.31 3.99 -6.53
C SER A 87 20.11 3.21 -7.08
N GLN A 88 19.55 2.27 -6.32
CA GLN A 88 18.43 1.43 -6.75
C GLN A 88 17.08 2.00 -6.28
N THR A 89 17.02 2.38 -5.01
CA THR A 89 15.89 3.04 -4.37
C THR A 89 16.41 4.34 -3.75
N PRO A 90 16.15 5.50 -4.38
CA PRO A 90 16.58 6.78 -3.84
C PRO A 90 16.09 6.94 -2.41
N ILE A 91 17.04 7.07 -1.48
CA ILE A 91 16.78 7.24 -0.05
C ILE A 91 16.77 8.73 0.29
N PHE A 92 17.51 9.53 -0.48
CA PHE A 92 17.73 10.96 -0.27
C PHE A 92 17.63 11.75 -1.59
N GLY A 93 17.35 13.05 -1.48
CA GLY A 93 17.30 13.98 -2.62
C GLY A 93 15.94 14.09 -3.31
N ASP A 94 15.90 14.83 -4.42
CA ASP A 94 14.64 15.20 -5.09
C ASP A 94 13.89 13.97 -5.66
N ALA A 95 14.64 12.99 -6.17
CA ALA A 95 14.07 11.73 -6.67
C ALA A 95 13.31 10.94 -5.58
N TYR A 96 13.72 11.07 -4.30
CA TYR A 96 12.97 10.48 -3.19
C TYR A 96 11.68 11.26 -2.93
N ALA A 97 11.73 12.60 -2.97
CA ALA A 97 10.56 13.45 -2.76
C ALA A 97 9.48 13.23 -3.84
N GLU A 98 9.88 13.12 -5.11
CA GLU A 98 8.96 12.85 -6.23
C GLU A 98 8.29 11.49 -6.11
N ARG A 99 9.05 10.43 -5.78
CA ARG A 99 8.47 9.09 -5.56
C ARG A 99 7.42 9.14 -4.46
N LYS A 100 7.75 9.77 -3.33
CA LYS A 100 6.82 9.86 -2.20
C LYS A 100 5.54 10.60 -2.59
N GLN A 101 5.68 11.73 -3.30
CA GLN A 101 4.52 12.47 -3.82
C GLN A 101 3.67 11.60 -4.76
N TYR A 102 4.30 10.87 -5.68
CA TYR A 102 3.58 9.96 -6.58
C TYR A 102 2.84 8.84 -5.82
N GLU A 103 3.49 8.23 -4.83
CA GLU A 103 2.88 7.18 -3.99
C GLU A 103 1.70 7.71 -3.18
N ASP A 104 1.84 8.91 -2.60
CA ASP A 104 0.76 9.58 -1.85
C ASP A 104 -0.43 9.88 -2.78
N LEU A 105 -0.19 10.49 -3.94
CA LEU A 105 -1.22 10.77 -4.96
C LEU A 105 -1.91 9.49 -5.45
N LYS A 106 -1.15 8.42 -5.71
CA LYS A 106 -1.70 7.12 -6.11
C LYS A 106 -2.57 6.52 -5.00
N SER A 107 -2.12 6.63 -3.75
CA SER A 107 -2.87 6.13 -2.61
C SER A 107 -4.18 6.89 -2.42
N ASP A 108 -4.17 8.20 -2.64
CA ASP A 108 -5.35 9.05 -2.51
C ASP A 108 -6.33 8.85 -3.67
N SER A 109 -5.83 8.69 -4.91
CA SER A 109 -6.65 8.28 -6.05
C SER A 109 -7.36 6.95 -5.78
N LYS A 110 -6.63 5.95 -5.26
CA LYS A 110 -7.22 4.64 -4.93
C LYS A 110 -8.30 4.73 -3.85
N LYS A 111 -8.08 5.55 -2.81
CA LYS A 111 -9.10 5.80 -1.77
C LYS A 111 -10.34 6.46 -2.37
N GLN A 112 -10.17 7.43 -3.26
CA GLN A 112 -11.28 8.10 -3.95
C GLN A 112 -12.06 7.13 -4.85
N GLU A 113 -11.37 6.30 -5.64
CA GLU A 113 -11.99 5.25 -6.45
C GLU A 113 -12.81 4.29 -5.58
N THR A 114 -12.23 3.82 -4.46
CA THR A 114 -12.91 2.93 -3.52
C THR A 114 -14.15 3.59 -2.92
N ALA A 115 -14.02 4.84 -2.45
CA ALA A 115 -15.15 5.60 -1.90
C ALA A 115 -16.24 5.88 -2.96
N GLN A 116 -15.84 6.08 -4.22
CA GLN A 116 -16.76 6.27 -5.33
C GLN A 116 -17.49 4.98 -5.69
N GLU A 117 -16.80 3.83 -5.70
CA GLU A 117 -17.41 2.51 -5.91
C GLU A 117 -18.39 2.15 -4.80
N GLU A 118 -18.00 2.33 -3.54
CA GLU A 118 -18.88 2.13 -2.38
C GLU A 118 -20.10 3.05 -2.45
N GLY A 119 -19.89 4.35 -2.73
CA GLY A 119 -20.97 5.31 -2.91
C GLY A 119 -21.89 4.96 -4.08
N ARG A 120 -21.36 4.43 -5.18
CA ARG A 120 -22.14 3.94 -6.32
C ARG A 120 -22.96 2.71 -5.95
N ALA A 121 -22.38 1.75 -5.23
CA ALA A 121 -23.08 0.54 -4.77
C ALA A 121 -24.25 0.88 -3.83
N ILE A 122 -24.03 1.80 -2.88
CA ILE A 122 -25.06 2.30 -1.97
C ILE A 122 -26.19 2.98 -2.75
N ARG A 123 -25.87 3.86 -3.70
CA ARG A 123 -26.88 4.51 -4.55
C ARG A 123 -27.74 3.51 -5.31
N TYR A 124 -27.13 2.50 -5.93
CA TYR A 124 -27.88 1.44 -6.62
C TYR A 124 -28.77 0.65 -5.65
N TYR A 125 -28.28 0.35 -4.46
CA TYR A 125 -29.05 -0.33 -3.44
C TYR A 125 -30.27 0.49 -2.98
N ASP A 126 -30.06 1.76 -2.62
CA ASP A 126 -31.12 2.67 -2.19
C ASP A 126 -32.17 2.88 -3.28
N ALA A 127 -31.72 2.98 -4.54
CA ALA A 127 -32.61 3.08 -5.68
C ALA A 127 -33.49 1.84 -5.85
N LYS A 128 -32.91 0.63 -5.77
CA LYS A 128 -33.67 -0.62 -5.84
C LYS A 128 -34.68 -0.73 -4.72
N GLU A 129 -34.30 -0.36 -3.50
CA GLU A 129 -35.18 -0.44 -2.35
C GLU A 129 -36.36 0.54 -2.46
N SER A 130 -36.08 1.76 -2.91
CA SER A 130 -37.12 2.75 -3.18
C SER A 130 -38.09 2.32 -4.28
N VAL A 131 -37.58 1.77 -5.40
CA VAL A 131 -38.42 1.25 -6.49
C VAL A 131 -39.27 0.07 -6.02
N LYS A 132 -38.69 -0.86 -5.26
CA LYS A 132 -39.43 -1.99 -4.67
C LYS A 132 -40.65 -1.55 -3.85
N GLY A 133 -40.56 -0.42 -3.15
CA GLY A 133 -41.68 0.15 -2.40
C GLY A 133 -42.88 0.57 -3.24
N LEU A 134 -42.70 0.77 -4.56
CA LEU A 134 -43.76 1.17 -5.50
C LEU A 134 -44.41 -0.03 -6.20
N LEU A 135 -43.77 -1.20 -6.17
CA LEU A 135 -44.22 -2.39 -6.90
C LEU A 135 -45.32 -3.14 -6.13
N LYS A 136 -46.19 -3.84 -6.87
CA LYS A 136 -47.22 -4.71 -6.27
C LYS A 136 -46.62 -5.97 -5.64
N ASP A 137 -45.59 -6.54 -6.27
CA ASP A 137 -44.80 -7.67 -5.75
C ASP A 137 -43.31 -7.31 -5.79
N SER A 138 -42.83 -6.69 -4.71
CA SER A 138 -41.44 -6.27 -4.55
C SER A 138 -40.43 -7.43 -4.55
N SER A 139 -40.87 -8.63 -4.16
CA SER A 139 -40.01 -9.82 -4.08
C SER A 139 -39.67 -10.39 -5.46
N SER A 140 -40.53 -10.15 -6.45
CA SER A 140 -40.36 -10.58 -7.83
C SER A 140 -39.56 -9.62 -8.72
N ALA A 141 -39.09 -8.50 -8.15
CA ALA A 141 -38.49 -7.40 -8.90
C ALA A 141 -37.13 -7.76 -9.49
N GLU A 142 -37.03 -7.66 -10.82
CA GLU A 142 -35.81 -7.84 -11.59
C GLU A 142 -35.34 -6.51 -12.16
N PHE A 143 -34.09 -6.13 -11.87
CA PHE A 143 -33.49 -4.86 -12.29
C PHE A 143 -32.46 -5.08 -13.39
N SER A 144 -32.42 -4.20 -14.39
CA SER A 144 -31.44 -4.27 -15.47
C SER A 144 -31.09 -2.89 -16.06
N GLY A 145 -29.94 -2.80 -16.73
CA GLY A 145 -29.52 -1.57 -17.44
C GLY A 145 -29.24 -0.36 -16.54
N GLU A 146 -28.86 -0.60 -15.29
CA GLU A 146 -28.71 0.45 -14.27
C GLU A 146 -27.49 1.33 -14.55
N LYS A 147 -27.71 2.65 -14.54
CA LYS A 147 -26.67 3.67 -14.70
C LYS A 147 -26.94 4.86 -13.79
N ILE A 148 -25.86 5.54 -13.40
CA ILE A 148 -25.97 6.83 -12.70
C ILE A 148 -26.03 7.93 -13.75
N GLY A 149 -27.14 8.66 -13.80
CA GLY A 149 -27.38 9.82 -14.63
C GLY A 149 -26.95 11.15 -14.00
N LYS A 150 -27.39 12.26 -14.60
CA LYS A 150 -27.12 13.63 -14.13
C LYS A 150 -27.70 13.83 -12.73
N GLY A 151 -27.05 14.68 -11.93
CA GLY A 151 -27.46 14.92 -10.53
C GLY A 151 -27.30 13.71 -9.60
N GLY A 152 -26.73 12.60 -10.09
CA GLY A 152 -26.53 11.39 -9.29
C GLY A 152 -27.77 10.52 -9.15
N ALA A 153 -28.77 10.71 -9.99
CA ALA A 153 -29.94 9.85 -10.10
C ALA A 153 -29.55 8.48 -10.66
N VAL A 154 -30.18 7.42 -10.18
CA VAL A 154 -30.05 6.06 -10.71
C VAL A 154 -31.20 5.81 -11.68
N CYS A 155 -30.86 5.46 -12.92
CA CYS A 155 -31.83 5.13 -13.95
C CYS A 155 -31.64 3.70 -14.41
N GLY A 156 -32.73 3.01 -14.74
CA GLY A 156 -32.66 1.65 -15.24
C GLY A 156 -34.04 1.12 -15.62
N TYR A 157 -34.12 -0.21 -15.69
CA TYR A 157 -35.36 -0.92 -15.98
C TYR A 157 -35.69 -1.86 -14.82
N VAL A 158 -36.97 -1.98 -14.53
CA VAL A 158 -37.52 -2.90 -13.54
C VAL A 158 -38.66 -3.71 -14.14
N ASN A 159 -38.71 -5.01 -13.84
CA ASN A 159 -39.82 -5.88 -14.20
C ASN A 159 -40.26 -6.67 -12.96
N ALA A 160 -41.57 -6.68 -12.70
CA ALA A 160 -42.13 -7.32 -11.52
C ALA A 160 -43.54 -7.86 -11.82
N LYS A 161 -44.01 -8.77 -10.97
CA LYS A 161 -45.36 -9.32 -11.07
C LYS A 161 -46.39 -8.27 -10.67
N ASN A 162 -47.47 -8.23 -11.44
CA ASN A 162 -48.65 -7.44 -11.11
C ASN A 162 -49.53 -8.15 -10.06
N SER A 163 -50.67 -7.55 -9.71
CA SER A 163 -51.62 -8.12 -8.73
C SER A 163 -52.23 -9.46 -9.15
N PHE A 164 -52.08 -9.88 -10.41
CA PHE A 164 -52.51 -11.19 -10.92
C PHE A 164 -51.36 -12.21 -10.97
N GLY A 165 -50.16 -11.85 -10.50
CA GLY A 165 -48.99 -12.74 -10.43
C GLY A 165 -48.22 -12.88 -11.75
N ALA A 166 -48.54 -12.10 -12.78
CA ALA A 166 -47.88 -12.14 -14.08
C ALA A 166 -46.92 -10.95 -14.28
N TYR A 167 -45.82 -11.17 -15.00
CA TYR A 167 -44.90 -10.11 -15.41
C TYR A 167 -45.48 -9.29 -16.56
N ALA A 168 -45.39 -7.96 -16.47
CA ALA A 168 -45.91 -7.02 -17.46
C ALA A 168 -44.84 -6.51 -18.44
N GLY A 169 -43.56 -6.82 -18.20
CA GLY A 169 -42.44 -6.34 -19.01
C GLY A 169 -41.60 -5.28 -18.30
N ASN A 170 -40.48 -4.92 -18.91
CA ASN A 170 -39.54 -3.95 -18.36
C ASN A 170 -40.13 -2.53 -18.42
N SER A 171 -40.27 -1.88 -17.26
CA SER A 171 -40.63 -0.46 -17.14
C SER A 171 -39.39 0.35 -16.77
N ARG A 172 -39.23 1.55 -17.34
CA ARG A 172 -38.16 2.47 -16.96
C ARG A 172 -38.41 2.99 -15.54
N TYR A 173 -37.35 3.28 -14.80
CA TYR A 173 -37.45 3.96 -13.52
C TYR A 173 -36.33 4.98 -13.33
N ILE A 174 -36.60 6.00 -12.54
CA ILE A 174 -35.64 7.01 -12.10
C ILE A 174 -35.70 7.07 -10.57
N SER A 175 -34.54 7.02 -9.92
CA SER A 175 -34.43 7.15 -8.47
C SER A 175 -33.44 8.24 -8.09
N THR A 176 -33.87 9.18 -7.26
CA THR A 176 -33.05 10.30 -6.77
C THR A 176 -33.27 10.46 -5.28
N ASN A 177 -32.18 10.40 -4.50
CA ASN A 177 -32.20 10.60 -3.04
C ASN A 177 -33.29 9.78 -2.31
N GLY A 178 -33.46 8.51 -2.69
CA GLY A 178 -34.43 7.61 -2.06
C GLY A 178 -35.89 7.78 -2.52
N HIS A 179 -36.17 8.70 -3.44
CA HIS A 179 -37.46 8.83 -4.11
C HIS A 179 -37.37 8.28 -5.52
N SER A 180 -38.29 7.38 -5.87
CA SER A 180 -38.33 6.75 -7.18
C SER A 180 -39.64 7.03 -7.90
N VAL A 181 -39.57 7.05 -9.22
CA VAL A 181 -40.71 7.09 -10.13
C VAL A 181 -40.54 6.01 -11.18
N ILE A 182 -41.63 5.32 -11.50
CA ILE A 182 -41.70 4.30 -12.56
C ILE A 182 -42.47 4.92 -13.73
N ASP A 183 -42.03 4.59 -14.94
CA ASP A 183 -42.64 5.03 -16.18
C ASP A 183 -44.14 4.71 -16.24
N ASP A 184 -44.92 5.76 -16.42
CA ASP A 184 -46.38 5.74 -16.57
C ASP A 184 -46.83 6.19 -17.96
N ASP A 185 -45.90 6.25 -18.93
CA ASP A 185 -46.12 6.73 -20.30
C ASP A 185 -46.51 8.23 -20.40
N SER A 186 -46.27 8.99 -19.31
CA SER A 186 -46.49 10.44 -19.30
C SER A 186 -45.41 11.23 -20.06
N GLN A 187 -45.77 12.42 -20.54
CA GLN A 187 -44.79 13.33 -21.15
C GLN A 187 -43.79 13.82 -20.09
N GLU A 188 -44.27 14.06 -18.86
CA GLU A 188 -43.45 14.51 -17.74
C GLU A 188 -42.36 13.48 -17.38
N PHE A 189 -42.69 12.19 -17.38
CA PHE A 189 -41.69 11.15 -17.15
C PHE A 189 -40.65 11.10 -18.28
N ASN A 190 -41.10 11.17 -19.54
CA ASN A 190 -40.18 11.17 -20.68
C ASN A 190 -39.23 12.38 -20.65
N ASP A 191 -39.73 13.57 -20.33
CA ASP A 191 -38.90 14.77 -20.17
C ASP A 191 -37.90 14.62 -19.03
N SER A 192 -38.32 14.05 -17.89
CA SER A 192 -37.42 13.78 -16.76
C SER A 192 -36.35 12.74 -17.12
N TRP A 193 -36.71 11.72 -17.89
CA TRP A 193 -35.78 10.69 -18.38
C TRP A 193 -34.72 11.29 -19.31
N GLU A 194 -35.12 12.08 -20.30
CA GLU A 194 -34.20 12.73 -21.23
C GLU A 194 -33.24 13.69 -20.52
N ASN A 195 -33.74 14.45 -19.56
CA ASN A 195 -32.91 15.42 -18.83
C ASN A 195 -31.94 14.75 -17.85
N THR A 196 -32.35 13.64 -17.23
CA THR A 196 -31.62 13.03 -16.11
C THR A 196 -30.81 11.81 -16.53
N CYS A 197 -31.36 10.93 -17.36
CA CYS A 197 -30.83 9.61 -17.63
C CYS A 197 -30.05 9.52 -18.96
N ASN A 198 -30.36 10.38 -19.93
CA ASN A 198 -29.61 10.50 -21.20
C ASN A 198 -28.50 11.54 -21.09
#